data_AF-A0A1I2M6N0-F1
#
_entry.id   AF-A0A1I2M6N0-F1
#
_cell.length_a   1.000
_cell.length_b   1.000
_cell.length_c   1.000
_cell.angle_alpha   90.00
_cell.angle_beta   90.00
_cell.angle_gamma   90.00
#
_symmetry.space_group_name_H-M   'P 1'
#
loop_
_entity.id
_entity.type
_entity.pdbx_description
1 polymer ?
#
loop_
_entity_poly.entity_id
_entity_poly.type
_entity_poly.pdbx_seq_one_letter_code
_entity_poly.pdbx_strand_id
1 'polypeptide(L)'
;MKKILILLLLALLPPLHSKAQSLQGKTLWTLFDSLGDGNNWQPLFTQLTGAIFYPDINRHNISYGGTTSEGALFHGTLGRAKHLAALKDRYPIDIVFMENVNDINLFDEEKGTEGSIDDPAWMQGEKIYIHKGAFSSRDEAADYLKKHLQEILSTIPETKRKAGAMLTVAYQTTRDQGMQLKITTRPTVKGTCYLNTGVNKTAIETGPEMDETELIEEFCRHAYGAGWILVNNGDGTLNLHYYYHKGRHVSFDANGTGMEVELKPMPQSLEYNYYFMGKDSSEWHQPELWTPRMSLYSTYKGLFKYLEEQLPNARLYWIITSYYNFDFDDPTLLKPNGMISKKAYRNTPIYKKWQQLRAFQHNICKACGIKVIDISEKCGINLKNIRQYYYTRNVHPKQEGYDQWAKALSRYFK
;
A
#
# COMPACT_ATOMS: atom_id res chain seq x y z
N MET A 1 -46.66 7.76 -42.04
CA MET A 1 -46.07 6.54 -41.46
C MET A 1 -44.56 6.59 -41.57
N LYS A 2 -43.91 7.00 -40.48
CA LYS A 2 -42.47 6.82 -40.24
C LYS A 2 -42.26 5.36 -39.87
N LYS A 3 -41.30 4.65 -40.48
CA LYS A 3 -40.57 3.54 -39.85
C LYS A 3 -39.50 2.95 -40.79
N ILE A 4 -38.28 2.92 -40.26
CA ILE A 4 -37.25 1.89 -40.43
C ILE A 4 -36.46 1.92 -41.74
N LEU A 5 -35.32 2.64 -41.73
CA LEU A 5 -34.08 2.18 -42.36
C LEU A 5 -32.84 2.91 -41.79
N ILE A 6 -32.67 2.90 -40.46
CA ILE A 6 -31.38 3.25 -39.81
C ILE A 6 -31.12 2.16 -38.79
N LEU A 7 -30.76 0.97 -39.26
CA LEU A 7 -30.41 -0.16 -38.39
C LEU A 7 -29.65 -1.23 -39.19
N LEU A 8 -28.60 -0.84 -39.91
CA LEU A 8 -27.67 -1.81 -40.54
C LEU A 8 -26.34 -1.19 -41.03
N LEU A 9 -25.80 -0.20 -40.31
CA LEU A 9 -24.47 0.37 -40.62
C LEU A 9 -23.60 0.63 -39.38
N LEU A 10 -23.94 0.03 -38.24
CA LEU A 10 -23.18 0.13 -36.98
C LEU A 10 -22.60 -1.21 -36.49
N ALA A 11 -22.65 -2.26 -37.31
CA ALA A 11 -22.19 -3.61 -36.95
C ALA A 11 -20.93 -4.10 -37.69
N LEU A 12 -20.19 -3.20 -38.38
CA LEU A 12 -18.98 -3.55 -39.14
C LEU A 12 -17.81 -2.59 -38.91
N LEU A 13 -17.74 -1.96 -37.74
CA LEU A 13 -16.46 -1.48 -37.25
C LEU A 13 -15.83 -2.63 -36.45
N PRO A 14 -14.69 -3.19 -36.89
CA PRO A 14 -13.92 -4.06 -36.01
C PRO A 14 -13.64 -3.27 -34.71
N PRO A 15 -13.52 -3.94 -33.54
CA PRO A 15 -13.08 -3.24 -32.35
C PRO A 15 -11.80 -2.51 -32.73
N LEU A 16 -11.77 -1.19 -32.51
CA LEU A 16 -10.57 -0.37 -32.54
C LEU A 16 -9.51 -1.16 -31.80
N HIS A 17 -8.64 -1.84 -32.56
CA HIS A 17 -7.49 -2.51 -32.00
C HIS A 17 -6.69 -1.37 -31.40
N SER A 18 -6.69 -1.26 -30.07
CA SER A 18 -5.68 -0.49 -29.38
C SER A 18 -4.36 -0.97 -29.97
N LYS A 19 -3.64 -0.10 -30.69
CA LYS A 19 -2.30 -0.42 -31.21
C LYS A 19 -1.56 -1.21 -30.15
N ALA A 20 -1.15 -2.43 -30.47
CA ALA A 20 -0.37 -3.28 -29.58
C ALA A 20 0.75 -2.42 -29.00
N GLN A 21 0.70 -2.19 -27.69
CA GLN A 21 1.62 -1.28 -27.04
C GLN A 21 2.84 -2.08 -26.65
N SER A 22 3.85 -2.09 -27.54
CA SER A 22 5.13 -2.72 -27.24
C SER A 22 5.71 -2.13 -25.96
N LEU A 23 6.11 -3.01 -25.04
CA LEU A 23 6.82 -2.64 -23.80
C LEU A 23 8.34 -2.74 -23.95
N GLN A 24 8.84 -3.02 -25.15
CA GLN A 24 10.27 -3.16 -25.40
C GLN A 24 11.03 -1.92 -24.95
N GLY A 25 12.00 -2.11 -24.05
CA GLY A 25 12.85 -1.04 -23.51
C GLY A 25 12.13 -0.08 -22.55
N LYS A 26 10.87 -0.33 -22.19
CA LYS A 26 10.12 0.46 -21.21
C LYS A 26 10.34 -0.07 -19.81
N THR A 27 10.53 0.82 -18.84
CA THR A 27 10.68 0.41 -17.45
C THR A 27 9.34 0.05 -16.82
N LEU A 28 9.31 -1.11 -16.17
CA LEU A 28 8.19 -1.58 -15.37
C LEU A 28 8.52 -1.39 -13.89
N TRP A 29 7.55 -0.86 -13.15
CA TRP A 29 7.57 -0.77 -11.70
C TRP A 29 6.31 -1.42 -11.14
N THR A 30 6.39 -2.00 -9.94
CA THR A 30 5.22 -2.60 -9.30
C THR A 30 4.96 -1.92 -7.96
N LEU A 31 3.71 -1.60 -7.69
CA LEU A 31 3.16 -1.19 -6.39
C LEU A 31 2.21 -2.29 -5.91
N PHE A 32 2.78 -3.44 -5.55
CA PHE A 32 2.06 -4.65 -5.16
C PHE A 32 2.26 -4.93 -3.67
N ASP A 33 1.39 -5.73 -3.08
CA ASP A 33 1.63 -6.27 -1.75
C ASP A 33 2.65 -7.44 -1.78
N SER A 34 2.45 -8.49 -0.97
CA SER A 34 3.31 -9.67 -0.96
C SER A 34 3.34 -10.40 -2.30
N LEU A 35 2.33 -10.21 -3.16
CA LEU A 35 2.27 -10.83 -4.49
C LEU A 35 3.27 -10.25 -5.49
N GLY A 36 3.84 -9.07 -5.21
CA GLY A 36 4.92 -8.48 -6.02
C GLY A 36 6.29 -8.45 -5.35
N ASP A 37 6.38 -8.64 -4.03
CA ASP A 37 7.63 -8.61 -3.24
C ASP A 37 8.66 -9.66 -3.71
N GLY A 38 8.21 -10.87 -4.03
CA GLY A 38 9.10 -12.01 -4.31
C GLY A 38 9.80 -11.99 -5.67
N ASN A 39 9.52 -11.02 -6.55
CA ASN A 39 9.99 -11.02 -7.95
C ASN A 39 9.66 -12.34 -8.70
N ASN A 40 8.53 -12.98 -8.38
CA ASN A 40 8.24 -14.34 -8.87
C ASN A 40 7.73 -14.37 -10.33
N TRP A 41 6.95 -13.37 -10.76
CA TRP A 41 6.36 -13.35 -12.12
C TRP A 41 7.00 -12.29 -13.02
N GLN A 42 7.60 -11.25 -12.43
CA GLN A 42 8.18 -10.11 -13.13
C GLN A 42 9.30 -10.52 -14.10
N PRO A 43 10.26 -11.41 -13.76
CA PRO A 43 11.32 -11.81 -14.68
C PRO A 43 10.81 -12.50 -15.95
N LEU A 44 9.81 -13.39 -15.82
CA LEU A 44 9.22 -14.03 -16.99
C LEU A 44 8.41 -13.01 -17.81
N PHE A 45 7.69 -12.09 -17.15
CA PHE A 45 6.94 -11.04 -17.85
C PHE A 45 7.88 -10.13 -18.66
N THR A 46 9.00 -9.69 -18.09
CA THR A 46 9.99 -8.86 -18.81
C THR A 46 10.63 -9.62 -19.95
N GLN A 47 10.97 -10.89 -19.76
CA GLN A 47 11.46 -11.75 -20.86
C GLN A 47 10.45 -11.83 -22.02
N LEU A 48 9.15 -11.96 -21.70
CA LEU A 48 8.09 -12.11 -22.71
C LEU A 48 7.72 -10.81 -23.43
N THR A 49 8.00 -9.64 -22.84
CA THR A 49 7.54 -8.33 -23.33
C THR A 49 8.67 -7.37 -23.72
N GLY A 50 9.90 -7.67 -23.32
CA GLY A 50 11.06 -6.80 -23.52
C GLY A 50 11.11 -5.59 -22.58
N ALA A 51 10.24 -5.53 -21.57
CA ALA A 51 10.28 -4.49 -20.54
C ALA A 51 11.53 -4.63 -19.65
N ILE A 52 11.96 -3.53 -19.05
CA ILE A 52 13.09 -3.48 -18.10
C ILE A 52 12.52 -3.43 -16.68
N PHE A 53 12.96 -4.32 -15.79
CA PHE A 53 12.55 -4.35 -14.40
C PHE A 53 13.77 -4.31 -13.49
N TYR A 54 13.71 -3.55 -12.40
CA TYR A 54 14.78 -3.40 -11.42
C TYR A 54 14.43 -4.16 -10.13
N PRO A 55 14.66 -5.49 -10.08
CA PRO A 55 14.18 -6.36 -9.01
C PRO A 55 14.68 -5.94 -7.62
N ASP A 56 15.95 -5.54 -7.51
CA ASP A 56 16.58 -5.19 -6.23
C ASP A 56 16.11 -3.85 -5.70
N ILE A 57 15.78 -2.90 -6.58
CA ILE A 57 15.28 -1.58 -6.20
C ILE A 57 13.80 -1.68 -5.81
N ASN A 58 13.03 -2.44 -6.57
CA ASN A 58 11.58 -2.53 -6.40
C ASN A 58 11.18 -3.34 -5.16
N ARG A 59 11.91 -4.43 -4.88
CA ARG A 59 11.69 -5.29 -3.72
C ARG A 59 12.02 -4.54 -2.42
N HIS A 60 11.22 -4.76 -1.38
CA HIS A 60 11.35 -4.17 -0.02
C HIS A 60 11.24 -2.65 0.09
N ASN A 61 11.39 -1.89 -1.01
CA ASN A 61 11.26 -0.43 -1.01
C ASN A 61 9.93 0.05 -1.61
N ILE A 62 9.40 -0.63 -2.64
CA ILE A 62 8.22 -0.21 -3.41
C ILE A 62 7.12 -1.30 -3.39
N SER A 63 7.46 -2.57 -3.60
CA SER A 63 6.55 -3.71 -3.43
C SER A 63 7.01 -4.58 -2.28
N TYR A 64 6.15 -4.77 -1.28
CA TYR A 64 6.43 -5.67 -0.17
C TYR A 64 5.16 -6.14 0.55
N GLY A 65 5.29 -7.27 1.25
CA GLY A 65 4.18 -7.94 1.92
C GLY A 65 3.64 -7.28 3.19
N GLY A 66 2.40 -7.64 3.53
CA GLY A 66 1.74 -7.25 4.78
C GLY A 66 1.14 -5.84 4.78
N THR A 67 1.01 -5.21 3.61
CA THR A 67 0.51 -3.84 3.48
C THR A 67 -0.91 -3.81 2.95
N THR A 68 -1.74 -2.92 3.49
CA THR A 68 -3.01 -2.50 2.90
C THR A 68 -2.84 -1.17 2.16
N SER A 69 -3.89 -0.73 1.47
CA SER A 69 -3.95 0.60 0.86
C SER A 69 -4.43 1.67 1.82
N GLU A 70 -4.28 1.50 3.14
CA GLU A 70 -4.63 2.53 4.12
C GLU A 70 -3.79 3.81 3.96
N GLY A 71 -4.43 4.98 4.10
CA GLY A 71 -3.83 6.26 3.72
C GLY A 71 -2.87 6.90 4.73
N ALA A 72 -2.91 6.50 6.01
CA ALA A 72 -2.13 7.15 7.08
C ALA A 72 -0.65 6.76 7.12
N LEU A 73 -0.32 5.58 6.62
CA LEU A 73 0.94 4.94 6.94
C LEU A 73 1.85 5.00 5.71
N PHE A 74 3.11 5.41 5.92
CA PHE A 74 4.14 5.36 4.87
C PHE A 74 4.41 3.93 4.38
N HIS A 75 3.96 2.92 5.14
CA HIS A 75 4.01 1.54 4.68
C HIS A 75 2.78 1.08 3.88
N GLY A 76 1.74 1.90 3.76
CA GLY A 76 0.60 1.66 2.89
C GLY A 76 0.94 1.94 1.42
N THR A 77 0.00 1.64 0.51
CA THR A 77 0.22 1.81 -0.94
C THR A 77 0.62 3.25 -1.34
N LEU A 78 0.09 4.28 -0.68
CA LEU A 78 0.48 5.69 -0.95
C LEU A 78 1.92 5.99 -0.55
N GLY A 79 2.41 5.49 0.59
CA GLY A 79 3.80 5.70 0.98
C GLY A 79 4.78 4.98 0.05
N ARG A 80 4.43 3.77 -0.41
CA ARG A 80 5.17 3.04 -1.45
C ARG A 80 5.18 3.81 -2.79
N ALA A 81 4.09 4.47 -3.14
CA ALA A 81 4.03 5.35 -4.29
C ALA A 81 4.94 6.59 -4.14
N LYS A 82 5.03 7.16 -2.92
CA LYS A 82 5.98 8.24 -2.62
C LYS A 82 7.44 7.80 -2.82
N HIS A 83 7.79 6.59 -2.37
CA HIS A 83 9.13 6.03 -2.62
C HIS A 83 9.41 5.83 -4.12
N LEU A 84 8.44 5.31 -4.89
CA LEU A 84 8.58 5.20 -6.34
C LEU A 84 8.79 6.58 -6.99
N ALA A 85 7.99 7.58 -6.61
CA ALA A 85 8.10 8.93 -7.15
C ALA A 85 9.46 9.57 -6.85
N ALA A 86 10.07 9.28 -5.70
CA ALA A 86 11.42 9.76 -5.35
C ALA A 86 12.53 9.21 -6.27
N LEU A 87 12.28 8.12 -6.99
CA LEU A 87 13.25 7.53 -7.92
C LEU A 87 13.24 8.15 -9.32
N LYS A 88 12.24 9.01 -9.63
CA LYS A 88 11.97 9.47 -11.01
C LYS A 88 13.11 10.25 -11.66
N ASP A 89 13.96 10.88 -10.87
CA ASP A 89 15.11 11.65 -11.36
C ASP A 89 16.34 10.77 -11.63
N ARG A 90 16.35 9.53 -11.10
CA ARG A 90 17.45 8.56 -11.24
C ARG A 90 17.13 7.45 -12.23
N TYR A 91 15.85 7.12 -12.37
CA TYR A 91 15.39 6.04 -13.24
C TYR A 91 14.13 6.46 -13.99
N PRO A 92 13.99 6.12 -15.29
CA PRO A 92 12.74 6.33 -15.99
C PRO A 92 11.64 5.47 -15.35
N ILE A 93 10.43 6.04 -15.26
CA ILE A 93 9.23 5.35 -14.76
C ILE A 93 8.19 5.39 -15.88
N ASP A 94 8.23 4.40 -16.78
CA ASP A 94 7.32 4.35 -17.94
C ASP A 94 5.98 3.70 -17.60
N ILE A 95 5.98 2.65 -16.78
CA ILE A 95 4.81 1.81 -16.49
C ILE A 95 4.77 1.46 -15.01
N VAL A 96 3.61 1.65 -14.40
CA VAL A 96 3.36 1.26 -13.00
C VAL A 96 2.20 0.28 -12.96
N PHE A 97 2.48 -0.94 -12.53
CA PHE A 97 1.45 -1.93 -12.21
C PHE A 97 1.15 -1.85 -10.72
N MET A 98 -0.13 -1.70 -10.38
CA MET A 98 -0.62 -1.58 -9.01
C MET A 98 -1.52 -2.74 -8.65
N GLU A 99 -1.43 -3.21 -7.42
CA GLU A 99 -2.26 -4.29 -6.89
C GLU A 99 -2.20 -4.27 -5.35
N ASN A 100 -3.29 -4.67 -4.71
CA ASN A 100 -3.29 -4.96 -3.28
C ASN A 100 -4.46 -5.89 -2.91
N VAL A 101 -4.18 -7.17 -2.70
CA VAL A 101 -5.19 -8.17 -2.30
C VAL A 101 -5.42 -8.18 -0.80
N ASN A 102 -4.50 -7.67 0.01
CA ASN A 102 -4.69 -7.54 1.46
C ASN A 102 -5.83 -6.59 1.84
N ASP A 103 -6.25 -5.70 0.93
CA ASP A 103 -7.45 -4.88 1.10
C ASP A 103 -8.72 -5.71 1.27
N ILE A 104 -8.69 -7.02 0.96
CA ILE A 104 -9.80 -7.96 1.23
C ILE A 104 -10.19 -7.99 2.72
N ASN A 105 -9.24 -7.67 3.61
CA ASN A 105 -9.47 -7.62 5.05
C ASN A 105 -10.33 -6.41 5.47
N LEU A 106 -10.50 -5.42 4.58
CA LEU A 106 -11.36 -4.24 4.77
C LEU A 106 -12.79 -4.48 4.25
N PHE A 107 -13.11 -5.70 3.83
CA PHE A 107 -14.43 -6.10 3.36
C PHE A 107 -15.09 -7.07 4.35
N ASP A 108 -16.34 -6.78 4.67
CA ASP A 108 -17.26 -7.70 5.31
C ASP A 108 -17.99 -8.53 4.24
N GLU A 109 -18.19 -9.83 4.49
CA GLU A 109 -18.73 -10.74 3.46
C GLU A 109 -20.18 -10.42 3.05
N GLU A 110 -20.92 -9.68 3.87
CA GLU A 110 -22.31 -9.28 3.62
C GLU A 110 -22.43 -7.80 3.27
N LYS A 111 -21.70 -6.94 4.00
CA LYS A 111 -21.85 -5.49 3.93
C LYS A 111 -20.87 -4.80 2.97
N GLY A 112 -19.80 -5.48 2.56
CA GLY A 112 -18.74 -4.88 1.75
C GLY A 112 -17.80 -3.99 2.58
N THR A 113 -17.33 -2.90 1.98
CA THR A 113 -16.44 -1.93 2.64
C THR A 113 -17.15 -0.61 2.88
N GLU A 114 -16.71 0.16 3.88
CA GLU A 114 -17.26 1.48 4.19
C GLU A 114 -16.89 2.53 3.12
N GLY A 115 -17.78 3.51 2.90
CA GLY A 115 -17.59 4.63 1.97
C GLY A 115 -18.34 4.49 0.64
N SER A 116 -18.15 5.47 -0.23
CA SER A 116 -18.83 5.58 -1.53
C SER A 116 -17.89 5.98 -2.67
N ILE A 117 -18.28 5.64 -3.90
CA ILE A 117 -17.63 6.12 -5.12
C ILE A 117 -17.67 7.64 -5.25
N ASP A 118 -18.51 8.34 -4.48
CA ASP A 118 -18.59 9.80 -4.45
C ASP A 118 -17.64 10.44 -3.43
N ASP A 119 -17.01 9.65 -2.56
CA ASP A 119 -16.09 10.16 -1.54
C ASP A 119 -14.92 10.91 -2.21
N PRO A 120 -14.49 12.06 -1.69
CA PRO A 120 -13.42 12.84 -2.32
C PRO A 120 -12.08 12.12 -2.26
N ALA A 121 -11.20 12.42 -3.22
CA ALA A 121 -9.81 11.95 -3.16
C ALA A 121 -9.14 12.48 -1.89
N TRP A 122 -8.47 11.61 -1.14
CA TRP A 122 -7.65 12.01 -0.01
C TRP A 122 -6.23 11.46 -0.16
N MET A 123 -5.25 12.35 -0.17
CA MET A 123 -3.84 12.00 -0.21
C MET A 123 -3.16 12.63 1.00
N GLN A 124 -2.27 11.88 1.64
CA GLN A 124 -1.55 12.36 2.81
C GLN A 124 -0.66 13.56 2.46
N GLY A 125 -1.06 14.72 2.99
CA GLY A 125 -0.31 15.98 3.00
C GLY A 125 0.58 16.06 4.24
N GLU A 126 0.25 16.96 5.18
CA GLU A 126 0.98 17.08 6.45
C GLU A 126 0.63 15.96 7.43
N LYS A 127 1.63 15.43 8.13
CA LYS A 127 1.42 14.57 9.31
C LYS A 127 1.84 15.33 10.55
N ILE A 128 0.90 15.59 11.46
CA ILE A 128 1.10 16.45 12.62
C ILE A 128 0.98 15.62 13.88
N TYR A 129 2.09 15.45 14.59
CA TYR A 129 2.10 14.82 15.91
C TYR A 129 1.64 15.83 16.97
N ILE A 130 0.49 15.57 17.59
CA ILE A 130 -0.21 16.54 18.46
C ILE A 130 -0.02 16.27 19.96
N HIS A 131 0.65 15.17 20.32
CA HIS A 131 0.93 14.78 21.69
C HIS A 131 2.37 14.32 21.83
N LYS A 132 3.01 14.65 22.96
CA LYS A 132 4.36 14.19 23.29
C LYS A 132 4.27 12.92 24.12
N GLY A 133 4.73 11.81 23.55
CA GLY A 133 4.66 10.48 24.14
C GLY A 133 3.52 9.66 23.57
N ALA A 134 3.47 8.40 23.99
CA ALA A 134 2.42 7.47 23.58
C ALA A 134 1.39 7.27 24.70
N PHE A 135 0.10 7.28 24.33
CA PHE A 135 -0.99 6.86 25.21
C PHE A 135 -0.89 5.38 25.55
N SER A 136 -1.58 4.93 26.61
CA SER A 136 -1.55 3.52 27.02
C SER A 136 -2.45 2.62 26.17
N SER A 137 -3.37 3.21 25.39
CA SER A 137 -4.29 2.47 24.54
C SER A 137 -4.84 3.30 23.37
N ARG A 138 -5.41 2.61 22.39
CA ARG A 138 -6.12 3.22 21.25
C ARG A 138 -7.30 4.08 21.71
N ASP A 139 -8.04 3.63 22.70
CA ASP A 139 -9.26 4.31 23.16
C ASP A 139 -8.92 5.59 23.91
N GLU A 140 -7.86 5.58 24.72
CA GLU A 140 -7.34 6.78 25.38
C GLU A 140 -6.87 7.83 24.35
N ALA A 141 -6.13 7.39 23.33
CA ALA A 141 -5.72 8.24 22.21
C ALA A 141 -6.92 8.85 21.45
N ALA A 142 -7.95 8.04 21.19
CA ALA A 142 -9.17 8.49 20.52
C ALA A 142 -9.95 9.50 21.36
N ASP A 143 -10.12 9.25 22.66
CA ASP A 143 -10.82 10.12 23.59
C ASP A 143 -10.11 11.46 23.77
N TYR A 144 -8.77 11.46 23.84
CA TYR A 144 -7.97 12.68 23.89
C TYR A 144 -8.22 13.55 22.66
N LEU A 145 -8.09 12.98 21.46
CA LEU A 145 -8.32 13.68 20.20
C LEU A 145 -9.74 14.24 20.10
N LYS A 146 -10.74 13.44 20.46
CA LYS A 146 -12.15 13.86 20.43
C LYS A 146 -12.43 15.00 21.41
N LYS A 147 -11.87 14.95 22.62
CA LYS A 147 -12.10 15.95 23.67
C LYS A 147 -11.38 17.27 23.40
N HIS A 148 -10.18 17.21 22.83
CA HIS A 148 -9.29 18.37 22.68
C HIS A 148 -9.18 18.89 21.24
N LEU A 149 -9.99 18.39 20.30
CA LEU A 149 -9.86 18.69 18.87
C LEU A 149 -9.76 20.19 18.59
N GLN A 150 -10.71 21.00 19.07
CA GLN A 150 -10.73 22.44 18.77
C GLN A 150 -9.55 23.21 19.36
N GLU A 151 -9.10 22.81 20.56
CA GLU A 151 -7.90 23.37 21.18
C GLU A 151 -6.66 23.06 20.31
N ILE A 152 -6.52 21.80 19.89
CA ILE A 152 -5.44 21.36 19.01
C ILE A 152 -5.45 22.13 17.69
N LEU A 153 -6.60 22.19 17.01
CA LEU A 153 -6.73 22.88 15.72
C LEU A 153 -6.33 24.36 15.80
N SER A 154 -6.64 25.02 16.92
CA SER A 154 -6.30 26.42 17.17
C SER A 154 -4.80 26.66 17.33
N THR A 155 -4.05 25.68 17.86
CA THR A 155 -2.60 25.80 18.08
C THR A 155 -1.75 25.52 16.84
N ILE A 156 -2.29 24.84 15.83
CA ILE A 156 -1.54 24.46 14.64
C ILE A 156 -1.33 25.71 13.75
N PRO A 157 -0.09 26.05 13.37
CA PRO A 157 0.19 27.19 12.49
C PRO A 157 -0.49 27.06 11.14
N GLU A 158 -0.93 28.19 10.57
CA GLU A 158 -1.62 28.23 9.26
C GLU A 158 -0.81 27.57 8.14
N THR A 159 0.51 27.67 8.17
CA THR A 159 1.42 27.02 7.20
C THR A 159 1.32 25.49 7.16
N LYS A 160 0.82 24.86 8.22
CA LYS A 160 0.56 23.41 8.29
C LYS A 160 -0.89 23.03 7.99
N ARG A 161 -1.79 24.01 7.82
CA ARG A 161 -3.23 23.79 7.58
C ARG A 161 -3.50 23.61 6.09
N LYS A 162 -3.43 22.37 5.61
CA LYS A 162 -3.60 22.06 4.18
C LYS A 162 -4.41 20.79 3.94
N ALA A 163 -4.95 20.64 2.74
CA ALA A 163 -5.62 19.41 2.31
C ALA A 163 -4.72 18.19 2.57
N GLY A 164 -5.34 17.09 3.00
CA GLY A 164 -4.61 15.86 3.29
C GLY A 164 -3.86 15.88 4.62
N ALA A 165 -3.99 16.93 5.43
CA ALA A 165 -3.41 16.93 6.77
C ALA A 165 -4.03 15.84 7.64
N MET A 166 -3.23 15.30 8.56
CA MET A 166 -3.71 14.41 9.60
C MET A 166 -3.06 14.75 10.94
N LEU A 167 -3.86 14.62 11.99
CA LEU A 167 -3.39 14.65 13.37
C LEU A 167 -3.09 13.22 13.77
N THR A 168 -1.91 13.01 14.33
CA THR A 168 -1.44 11.70 14.76
C THR A 168 -1.08 11.74 16.23
N VAL A 169 -1.51 10.71 16.96
CA VAL A 169 -1.02 10.40 18.31
C VAL A 169 -0.56 8.96 18.35
N ALA A 170 0.53 8.71 19.06
CA ALA A 170 1.00 7.35 19.31
C ALA A 170 0.23 6.73 20.49
N TYR A 171 0.04 5.42 20.46
CA TYR A 171 -0.43 4.65 21.61
C TYR A 171 0.29 3.31 21.69
N GLN A 172 0.49 2.80 22.89
CA GLN A 172 1.13 1.51 23.14
C GLN A 172 0.11 0.37 23.06
N THR A 173 0.60 -0.79 22.65
CA THR A 173 -0.13 -2.06 22.77
C THR A 173 0.46 -2.87 23.91
N THR A 174 -0.22 -3.93 24.34
CA THR A 174 0.29 -4.84 25.37
C THR A 174 1.40 -5.78 24.89
N ARG A 175 1.90 -5.62 23.65
CA ARG A 175 2.92 -6.49 23.07
C ARG A 175 4.30 -5.88 23.29
N ASP A 176 5.14 -6.53 24.10
CA ASP A 176 6.53 -6.12 24.38
C ASP A 176 7.50 -6.46 23.23
N GLN A 177 7.29 -5.84 22.06
CA GLN A 177 8.03 -6.16 20.84
C GLN A 177 8.44 -4.93 20.03
N GLY A 178 8.41 -3.76 20.66
CA GLY A 178 8.96 -2.53 20.11
C GLY A 178 10.41 -2.32 20.54
N MET A 179 11.12 -1.55 19.75
CA MET A 179 12.42 -0.98 20.06
C MET A 179 12.28 0.53 20.03
N GLN A 180 12.47 1.19 21.17
CA GLN A 180 12.62 2.63 21.21
C GLN A 180 13.96 3.00 20.59
N LEU A 181 13.97 3.98 19.70
CA LEU A 181 15.15 4.66 19.23
C LEU A 181 15.08 6.11 19.72
N LYS A 182 16.14 6.55 20.40
CA LYS A 182 16.33 7.94 20.81
C LYS A 182 17.69 8.43 20.30
N ILE A 183 17.70 9.55 19.61
CA ILE A 183 18.96 10.19 19.19
C ILE A 183 19.57 10.86 20.42
N THR A 184 20.76 10.43 20.83
CA THR A 184 21.45 10.97 22.01
C THR A 184 22.51 12.00 21.62
N THR A 185 23.11 11.84 20.45
CA THR A 185 24.13 12.75 19.91
C THR A 185 23.83 13.01 18.43
N ARG A 186 23.78 14.29 18.03
CA ARG A 186 23.54 14.69 16.64
C ARG A 186 24.77 14.40 15.75
N PRO A 187 24.58 14.22 14.43
CA PRO A 187 25.69 14.11 13.49
C PRO A 187 26.64 15.31 13.58
N THR A 188 27.94 15.07 13.52
CA THR A 188 28.98 16.11 13.48
C THR A 188 29.56 16.30 12.09
N VAL A 189 29.37 15.33 11.20
CA VAL A 189 29.82 15.34 9.81
C VAL A 189 28.70 14.85 8.91
N LYS A 190 28.56 15.47 7.74
CA LYS A 190 27.62 15.01 6.70
C LYS A 190 27.99 13.61 6.22
N GLY A 191 27.00 12.73 6.13
CA GLY A 191 27.20 11.37 5.65
C GLY A 191 25.93 10.53 5.70
N THR A 192 26.11 9.22 5.79
CA THR A 192 25.03 8.24 5.84
C THR A 192 25.21 7.36 7.06
N CYS A 193 24.20 7.27 7.92
CA CYS A 193 24.11 6.26 8.96
C CYS A 193 23.18 5.12 8.52
N TYR A 194 23.16 4.03 9.29
CA TYR A 194 22.35 2.87 8.95
C TYR A 194 21.56 2.34 10.13
N LEU A 195 20.28 2.05 9.90
CA LEU A 195 19.45 1.27 10.81
C LEU A 195 19.28 -0.14 10.24
N ASN A 196 19.70 -1.14 11.00
CA ASN A 196 19.61 -2.54 10.62
C ASN A 196 18.47 -3.21 11.37
N THR A 197 17.58 -3.89 10.64
CA THR A 197 16.45 -4.62 11.23
C THR A 197 16.64 -6.15 11.21
N GLY A 198 17.87 -6.59 10.95
CA GLY A 198 18.24 -7.99 10.72
C GLY A 198 17.82 -8.55 9.35
N VAL A 199 16.87 -7.91 8.66
CA VAL A 199 16.46 -8.26 7.29
C VAL A 199 16.82 -7.20 6.26
N ASN A 200 16.92 -5.94 6.69
CA ASN A 200 17.27 -4.83 5.83
C ASN A 200 18.30 -3.93 6.53
N LYS A 201 19.22 -3.35 5.74
CA LYS A 201 20.14 -2.29 6.16
C LYS A 201 19.69 -1.02 5.46
N THR A 202 18.95 -0.17 6.18
CA THR A 202 18.40 1.07 5.64
C THR A 202 19.42 2.19 5.79
N ALA A 203 19.81 2.79 4.66
CA ALA A 203 20.69 3.96 4.59
C ALA A 203 19.91 5.25 4.86
N ILE A 204 20.39 6.08 5.79
CA ILE A 204 19.74 7.33 6.19
C ILE A 204 20.77 8.46 6.05
N GLU A 205 20.49 9.43 5.18
CA GLU A 205 21.36 10.59 4.99
C GLU A 205 21.21 11.57 6.16
N THR A 206 22.33 12.02 6.73
CA THR A 206 22.33 12.90 7.88
C THR A 206 23.43 13.97 7.76
N GLY A 207 23.25 15.08 8.46
CA GLY A 207 24.22 16.17 8.48
C GLY A 207 24.14 17.03 9.74
N PRO A 208 25.22 17.76 10.08
CA PRO A 208 25.27 18.63 11.26
C PRO A 208 24.30 19.81 11.19
N GLU A 209 23.79 20.15 10.00
CA GLU A 209 22.77 21.15 9.79
C GLU A 209 21.37 20.71 10.25
N MET A 210 21.12 19.40 10.33
CA MET A 210 19.80 18.87 10.66
C MET A 210 19.52 19.00 12.16
N ASP A 211 18.39 19.62 12.50
CA ASP A 211 17.88 19.60 13.86
C ASP A 211 17.24 18.25 14.23
N GLU A 212 16.84 18.09 15.49
CA GLU A 212 16.23 16.84 15.97
C GLU A 212 14.92 16.50 15.22
N THR A 213 14.12 17.50 14.86
CA THR A 213 12.87 17.31 14.12
C THR A 213 13.17 16.82 12.71
N GLU A 214 14.12 17.46 12.03
CA GLU A 214 14.55 17.07 10.68
C GLU A 214 15.13 15.65 10.65
N LEU A 215 15.94 15.29 11.65
CA LEU A 215 16.46 13.92 11.77
C LEU A 215 15.34 12.89 12.00
N ILE A 216 14.40 13.18 12.89
CA ILE A 216 13.26 12.29 13.16
C ILE A 216 12.38 12.13 11.92
N GLU A 217 12.08 13.22 11.21
CA GLU A 217 11.36 13.18 9.94
C GLU A 217 12.10 12.35 8.90
N GLU A 218 13.42 12.50 8.82
CA GLU A 218 14.24 11.74 7.87
C GLU A 218 14.16 10.24 8.15
N PHE A 219 14.25 9.79 9.41
CA PHE A 219 14.00 8.37 9.76
C PHE A 219 12.59 7.92 9.35
N CYS A 220 11.57 8.75 9.61
CA CYS A 220 10.19 8.44 9.24
C CYS A 220 9.92 8.34 7.73
N ARG A 221 10.82 8.83 6.87
CA ARG A 221 10.68 8.76 5.40
C ARG A 221 11.10 7.42 4.81
N HIS A 222 11.71 6.52 5.58
CA HIS A 222 12.23 5.26 5.06
C HIS A 222 11.31 4.07 5.35
N ALA A 223 11.28 3.11 4.43
CA ALA A 223 10.80 1.77 4.71
C ALA A 223 11.92 0.91 5.32
N TYR A 224 11.61 0.21 6.41
CA TYR A 224 12.58 -0.65 7.11
C TYR A 224 12.46 -2.14 6.74
N GLY A 225 11.76 -2.41 5.63
CA GLY A 225 11.51 -3.73 5.06
C GLY A 225 10.12 -4.27 5.38
N ALA A 226 9.73 -5.32 4.65
CA ALA A 226 8.42 -5.95 4.72
C ALA A 226 8.03 -6.27 6.16
N GLY A 227 7.13 -5.47 6.71
CA GLY A 227 6.55 -5.65 8.02
C GLY A 227 7.11 -4.91 9.21
N TRP A 228 8.10 -4.08 8.97
CA TRP A 228 8.56 -3.15 9.98
C TRP A 228 7.72 -1.89 9.93
N ILE A 229 7.32 -1.42 11.11
CA ILE A 229 6.55 -0.20 11.30
C ILE A 229 7.37 0.69 12.24
N LEU A 230 7.64 1.91 11.79
CA LEU A 230 8.24 2.97 12.59
C LEU A 230 7.14 3.96 12.98
N VAL A 231 7.01 4.23 14.27
CA VAL A 231 6.07 5.21 14.83
C VAL A 231 6.88 6.29 15.54
N ASN A 232 6.59 7.56 15.23
CA ASN A 232 7.12 8.68 16.01
C ASN A 232 6.19 8.91 17.21
N ASN A 233 6.76 8.87 18.42
CA ASN A 233 6.01 9.05 19.65
C ASN A 233 5.72 10.54 19.95
N GLY A 234 6.19 11.48 19.13
CA GLY A 234 5.97 12.92 19.27
C GLY A 234 6.83 13.60 20.35
N ASP A 235 7.65 12.84 21.07
CA ASP A 235 8.55 13.30 22.15
C ASP A 235 10.03 13.26 21.76
N GLY A 236 10.34 13.17 20.46
CA GLY A 236 11.71 13.00 19.95
C GLY A 236 12.18 11.54 19.96
N THR A 237 11.34 10.59 20.35
CA THR A 237 11.64 9.15 20.26
C THR A 237 10.83 8.46 19.17
N LEU A 238 11.42 7.42 18.60
CA LEU A 238 10.80 6.54 17.61
C LEU A 238 10.57 5.17 18.23
N ASN A 239 9.49 4.49 17.85
CA ASN A 239 9.23 3.09 18.16
C ASN A 239 9.27 2.28 16.86
N LEU A 240 10.25 1.39 16.74
CA LEU A 240 10.34 0.46 15.63
C LEU A 240 9.86 -0.92 16.09
N HIS A 241 8.89 -1.50 15.40
CA HIS A 241 8.43 -2.86 15.71
C HIS A 241 8.09 -3.66 14.46
N TYR A 242 8.09 -4.99 14.62
CA TYR A 242 7.66 -5.93 13.58
C TYR A 242 6.22 -6.35 13.84
N TYR A 243 5.38 -6.41 12.80
CA TYR A 243 3.94 -6.76 12.99
C TYR A 243 3.71 -8.22 13.47
N TYR A 244 4.75 -9.06 13.51
CA TYR A 244 4.71 -10.40 14.10
C TYR A 244 5.77 -10.61 15.19
N HIS A 245 5.55 -11.63 16.04
CA HIS A 245 6.52 -12.07 17.03
C HIS A 245 7.72 -12.76 16.34
N LYS A 246 8.81 -12.03 16.11
CA LYS A 246 10.11 -12.62 15.72
C LYS A 246 11.23 -11.93 16.48
N GLY A 247 12.13 -12.72 17.07
CA GLY A 247 13.34 -12.26 17.78
C GLY A 247 14.36 -11.61 16.84
N ARG A 248 13.93 -10.58 16.10
CA ARG A 248 14.76 -9.80 15.19
C ARG A 248 15.54 -8.77 16.00
N HIS A 249 16.81 -8.61 15.66
CA HIS A 249 17.68 -7.64 16.31
C HIS A 249 17.69 -6.34 15.52
N VAL A 250 17.48 -5.23 16.21
CA VAL A 250 17.63 -3.88 15.66
C VAL A 250 18.98 -3.34 16.13
N SER A 251 19.79 -2.82 15.21
CA SER A 251 21.05 -2.17 15.54
C SER A 251 21.25 -0.91 14.71
N PHE A 252 22.07 0.00 15.22
CA PHE A 252 22.43 1.25 14.57
C PHE A 252 23.93 1.29 14.28
N ASP A 253 24.27 1.80 13.10
CA ASP A 253 25.64 2.00 12.64
C ASP A 253 25.78 3.47 12.21
N ALA A 254 26.50 4.24 13.02
CA ALA A 254 26.73 5.67 12.76
C ALA A 254 27.57 5.93 11.51
N ASN A 255 28.35 4.93 11.06
CA ASN A 255 29.20 4.98 9.87
C ASN A 255 30.00 6.30 9.75
N GLY A 256 30.65 6.70 10.85
CA GLY A 256 31.56 7.85 10.89
C GLY A 256 30.89 9.24 10.93
N THR A 257 29.55 9.33 10.96
CA THR A 257 28.82 10.63 11.04
C THR A 257 28.92 11.30 12.43
N GLY A 258 29.36 10.57 13.45
CA GLY A 258 29.38 11.03 14.85
C GLY A 258 28.01 10.99 15.56
N MET A 259 26.96 10.51 14.88
CA MET A 259 25.64 10.35 15.46
C MET A 259 25.62 9.17 16.44
N GLU A 260 24.92 9.33 17.57
CA GLU A 260 24.69 8.26 18.54
C GLU A 260 23.20 8.11 18.83
N VAL A 261 22.77 6.86 19.02
CA VAL A 261 21.40 6.53 19.37
C VAL A 261 21.36 5.54 20.51
N GLU A 262 20.35 5.67 21.36
CA GLU A 262 19.96 4.67 22.35
C GLU A 262 18.87 3.77 21.75
N LEU A 263 19.04 2.45 21.87
CA LEU A 263 18.04 1.45 21.52
C LEU A 263 17.57 0.71 22.78
N LYS A 264 16.29 0.81 23.11
CA LYS A 264 15.70 0.22 24.32
C LYS A 264 14.45 -0.61 24.01
N PRO A 265 14.34 -1.87 24.48
CA PRO A 265 13.10 -2.63 24.37
C PRO A 265 11.93 -1.91 25.03
N MET A 266 10.78 -1.89 24.36
CA MET A 266 9.54 -1.30 24.87
C MET A 266 8.30 -1.98 24.25
N PRO A 267 7.09 -1.71 24.74
CA PRO A 267 5.87 -2.14 24.06
C PRO A 267 5.81 -1.60 22.62
N GLN A 268 5.11 -2.32 21.73
CA GLN A 268 4.84 -1.82 20.38
C GLN A 268 4.00 -0.55 20.47
N SER A 269 4.36 0.49 19.72
CA SER A 269 3.52 1.67 19.52
C SER A 269 2.79 1.57 18.18
N LEU A 270 1.54 1.99 18.13
CA LEU A 270 0.75 2.20 16.92
C LEU A 270 0.28 3.66 16.87
N GLU A 271 -0.31 4.06 15.75
CA GLU A 271 -0.79 5.41 15.53
C GLU A 271 -2.32 5.44 15.48
N TYR A 272 -2.92 6.40 16.20
CA TYR A 272 -4.29 6.79 15.99
C TYR A 272 -4.30 8.10 15.20
N ASN A 273 -5.06 8.12 14.10
CA ASN A 273 -5.06 9.22 13.13
C ASN A 273 -6.43 9.86 13.01
N TYR A 274 -6.43 11.19 12.87
CA TYR A 274 -7.61 12.01 12.59
C TYR A 274 -7.33 12.81 11.31
N TYR A 275 -8.12 12.56 10.26
CA TYR A 275 -7.86 13.04 8.91
C TYR A 275 -8.68 14.28 8.59
N PHE A 276 -8.05 15.28 7.99
CA PHE A 276 -8.72 16.45 7.45
C PHE A 276 -9.22 16.19 6.03
N MET A 277 -10.53 16.31 5.84
CA MET A 277 -11.24 16.12 4.57
C MET A 277 -11.53 17.44 3.83
N GLY A 278 -11.20 18.57 4.44
CA GLY A 278 -11.33 19.87 3.81
C GLY A 278 -10.30 20.12 2.70
N LYS A 279 -10.58 21.12 1.87
CA LYS A 279 -9.81 21.48 0.68
C LYS A 279 -8.65 22.43 0.98
N ASP A 280 -8.78 23.28 2.00
CA ASP A 280 -7.79 24.30 2.35
C ASP A 280 -7.92 24.76 3.81
N SER A 281 -7.12 25.77 4.18
CA SER A 281 -7.04 26.31 5.53
C SER A 281 -8.34 27.00 6.02
N SER A 282 -9.22 27.45 5.11
CA SER A 282 -10.48 28.12 5.47
C SER A 282 -11.49 27.16 6.12
N GLU A 283 -11.37 25.88 5.79
CA GLU A 283 -12.22 24.80 6.28
C GLU A 283 -11.63 24.12 7.55
N TRP A 284 -10.43 24.52 7.99
CA TRP A 284 -9.65 23.83 9.02
C TRP A 284 -10.37 23.64 10.35
N HIS A 285 -11.14 24.63 10.78
CA HIS A 285 -11.80 24.62 12.10
C HIS A 285 -13.18 23.93 12.09
N GLN A 286 -13.66 23.46 10.94
CA GLN A 286 -14.95 22.76 10.81
C GLN A 286 -14.84 21.32 11.33
N PRO A 287 -15.40 20.98 12.51
CA PRO A 287 -15.21 19.66 13.12
C PRO A 287 -15.68 18.50 12.25
N GLU A 288 -16.73 18.70 11.46
CA GLU A 288 -17.32 17.71 10.55
C GLU A 288 -16.40 17.30 9.40
N LEU A 289 -15.39 18.12 9.09
CA LEU A 289 -14.36 17.80 8.10
C LEU A 289 -13.17 17.03 8.69
N TRP A 290 -13.25 16.68 9.98
CA TRP A 290 -12.25 15.85 10.64
C TRP A 290 -12.84 14.49 11.01
N THR A 291 -12.19 13.41 10.53
CA THR A 291 -12.70 12.04 10.69
C THR A 291 -11.61 11.09 11.19
N PRO A 292 -11.92 10.12 12.07
CA PRO A 292 -10.97 9.08 12.46
C PRO A 292 -10.84 7.97 11.41
N ARG A 293 -11.61 8.03 10.33
CA ARG A 293 -11.70 6.98 9.31
C ARG A 293 -11.57 7.56 7.91
N MET A 294 -10.77 6.89 7.10
CA MET A 294 -10.65 7.15 5.66
C MET A 294 -11.28 5.98 4.90
N SER A 295 -12.16 6.26 3.94
CA SER A 295 -12.68 5.19 3.09
C SER A 295 -11.61 4.69 2.12
N LEU A 296 -11.76 3.43 1.70
CA LEU A 296 -10.89 2.85 0.68
C LEU A 296 -11.05 3.59 -0.66
N TYR A 297 -12.25 4.09 -0.96
CA TYR A 297 -12.53 4.95 -2.12
C TYR A 297 -11.67 6.21 -2.11
N SER A 298 -11.67 6.97 -1.01
CA SER A 298 -10.86 8.18 -0.87
C SER A 298 -9.38 7.91 -1.06
N THR A 299 -8.90 6.78 -0.52
CA THR A 299 -7.47 6.45 -0.55
C THR A 299 -7.01 5.98 -1.93
N TYR A 300 -7.80 5.18 -2.65
CA TYR A 300 -7.50 4.81 -4.05
C TYR A 300 -7.49 6.03 -4.96
N LYS A 301 -8.49 6.92 -4.82
CA LYS A 301 -8.53 8.19 -5.57
C LYS A 301 -7.32 9.06 -5.27
N GLY A 302 -6.92 9.15 -4.00
CA GLY A 302 -5.73 9.88 -3.58
C GLY A 302 -4.43 9.30 -4.15
N LEU A 303 -4.29 7.97 -4.14
CA LEU A 303 -3.16 7.26 -4.76
C LEU A 303 -3.06 7.57 -6.26
N PHE A 304 -4.16 7.45 -6.99
CA PHE A 304 -4.17 7.69 -8.43
C PHE A 304 -3.84 9.14 -8.75
N LYS A 305 -4.49 10.08 -8.07
CA LYS A 305 -4.19 11.52 -8.19
C LYS A 305 -2.72 11.81 -7.91
N TYR A 306 -2.17 11.25 -6.83
CA TYR A 306 -0.75 11.43 -6.48
C TYR A 306 0.19 10.92 -7.60
N LEU A 307 -0.07 9.71 -8.12
CA LEU A 307 0.76 9.13 -9.18
C LEU A 307 0.65 9.94 -10.49
N GLU A 308 -0.54 10.42 -10.85
CA GLU A 308 -0.72 11.26 -12.04
C GLU A 308 -0.01 12.61 -11.91
N GLU A 309 -0.04 13.23 -10.71
CA GLU A 309 0.66 14.48 -10.44
C GLU A 309 2.18 14.30 -10.43
N GLN A 310 2.69 13.22 -9.83
CA GLN A 310 4.12 13.03 -9.63
C GLN A 310 4.83 12.33 -10.78
N LEU A 311 4.09 11.51 -11.54
CA LEU A 311 4.58 10.68 -12.64
C LEU A 311 3.67 10.87 -13.88
N PRO A 312 3.52 12.09 -14.41
CA PRO A 312 2.52 12.41 -15.44
C PRO A 312 2.73 11.68 -16.78
N ASN A 313 3.93 11.17 -17.02
CA ASN A 313 4.27 10.42 -18.23
C ASN A 313 4.15 8.89 -18.05
N ALA A 314 3.95 8.41 -16.82
CA ALA A 314 3.84 6.99 -16.54
C ALA A 314 2.46 6.46 -16.92
N ARG A 315 2.42 5.25 -17.47
CA ARG A 315 1.16 4.53 -17.72
C ARG A 315 0.79 3.70 -16.51
N LEU A 316 -0.37 4.00 -15.93
CA LEU A 316 -0.87 3.36 -14.72
C LEU A 316 -1.84 2.22 -15.06
N TYR A 317 -1.61 1.05 -14.48
CA TYR A 317 -2.48 -0.12 -14.62
C TYR A 317 -2.79 -0.72 -13.26
N TRP A 318 -4.07 -1.03 -13.02
CA TRP A 318 -4.47 -1.86 -11.89
C TRP A 318 -4.56 -3.33 -12.32
N ILE A 319 -3.84 -4.20 -11.63
CA ILE A 319 -3.78 -5.62 -11.96
C ILE A 319 -4.69 -6.39 -10.99
N ILE A 320 -5.57 -7.24 -11.55
CA ILE A 320 -6.38 -8.16 -10.76
C ILE A 320 -5.88 -9.58 -11.03
N THR A 321 -5.24 -10.16 -10.01
CA THR A 321 -4.66 -11.50 -10.01
C THR A 321 -5.72 -12.57 -9.69
N SER A 322 -5.41 -13.86 -9.91
CA SER A 322 -6.26 -14.91 -9.32
C SER A 322 -6.04 -14.95 -7.81
N TYR A 323 -7.10 -15.16 -7.03
CA TYR A 323 -7.02 -15.24 -5.58
C TYR A 323 -7.61 -16.56 -5.07
N TYR A 324 -6.79 -17.35 -4.38
CA TYR A 324 -7.24 -18.56 -3.71
C TYR A 324 -6.54 -18.68 -2.36
N ASN A 325 -7.32 -18.69 -1.28
CA ASN A 325 -6.80 -18.85 0.07
C ASN A 325 -7.80 -19.64 0.92
N PHE A 326 -7.93 -20.93 0.64
CA PHE A 326 -8.83 -21.84 1.34
C PHE A 326 -8.23 -23.24 1.38
N ASP A 327 -8.80 -24.10 2.23
CA ASP A 327 -8.35 -25.47 2.33
C ASP A 327 -8.89 -26.33 1.18
N PHE A 328 -8.01 -26.85 0.34
CA PHE A 328 -8.40 -27.66 -0.81
C PHE A 328 -8.99 -29.01 -0.41
N ASP A 329 -8.70 -29.48 0.80
CA ASP A 329 -9.12 -30.76 1.34
C ASP A 329 -10.29 -30.65 2.33
N ASP A 330 -10.90 -29.46 2.46
CA ASP A 330 -12.09 -29.23 3.30
C ASP A 330 -13.27 -30.10 2.83
N PRO A 331 -13.74 -31.06 3.65
CA PRO A 331 -14.85 -31.95 3.28
C PRO A 331 -16.14 -31.20 2.93
N THR A 332 -16.37 -30.01 3.48
CA THR A 332 -17.55 -29.18 3.19
C THR A 332 -17.52 -28.57 1.79
N LEU A 333 -16.33 -28.49 1.20
CA LEU A 333 -16.10 -27.94 -0.14
C LEU A 333 -15.95 -29.02 -1.20
N LEU A 334 -15.80 -30.29 -0.81
CA LEU A 334 -15.58 -31.40 -1.74
C LEU A 334 -16.88 -32.08 -2.18
N LYS A 335 -16.89 -32.52 -3.43
CA LYS A 335 -17.89 -33.46 -3.96
C LYS A 335 -17.48 -34.89 -3.61
N PRO A 336 -18.39 -35.89 -3.72
CA PRO A 336 -18.07 -37.30 -3.47
C PRO A 336 -16.87 -37.85 -4.27
N ASN A 337 -16.61 -37.28 -5.45
CA ASN A 337 -15.48 -37.67 -6.29
C ASN A 337 -14.16 -36.93 -5.96
N GLY A 338 -14.09 -36.24 -4.82
CA GLY A 338 -12.91 -35.49 -4.38
C GLY A 338 -12.66 -34.17 -5.13
N MET A 339 -13.52 -33.78 -6.07
CA MET A 339 -13.41 -32.48 -6.74
C MET A 339 -14.00 -31.35 -5.90
N ILE A 340 -13.39 -30.16 -5.96
CA ILE A 340 -13.91 -28.97 -5.28
C ILE A 340 -15.25 -28.55 -5.92
N SER A 341 -16.28 -28.42 -5.09
CA SER A 341 -17.61 -27.94 -5.43
C SER A 341 -17.59 -26.43 -5.64
N LYS A 342 -17.76 -26.00 -6.90
CA LYS A 342 -17.90 -24.58 -7.25
C LYS A 342 -19.04 -23.90 -6.48
N LYS A 343 -20.14 -24.61 -6.21
CA LYS A 343 -21.28 -24.07 -5.46
C LYS A 343 -20.89 -23.83 -3.99
N ALA A 344 -20.26 -24.81 -3.35
CA ALA A 344 -19.83 -24.67 -1.95
C ALA A 344 -18.77 -23.57 -1.81
N TYR A 345 -17.74 -23.58 -2.67
CA TYR A 345 -16.70 -22.56 -2.66
C TYR A 345 -17.24 -21.13 -2.83
N ARG A 346 -18.21 -20.93 -3.73
CA ARG A 346 -18.85 -19.62 -3.94
C ARG A 346 -19.60 -19.07 -2.74
N ASN A 347 -19.96 -19.94 -1.79
CA ASN A 347 -20.64 -19.55 -0.56
C ASN A 347 -19.66 -19.26 0.58
N THR A 348 -18.36 -19.48 0.39
CA THR A 348 -17.35 -19.20 1.42
C THR A 348 -17.18 -17.68 1.63
N PRO A 349 -16.90 -17.24 2.87
CA PRO A 349 -16.62 -15.83 3.14
C PRO A 349 -15.48 -15.28 2.29
N ILE A 350 -14.41 -16.07 2.10
CA ILE A 350 -13.25 -15.64 1.34
C ILE A 350 -13.56 -15.37 -0.13
N TYR A 351 -14.40 -16.20 -0.77
CA TYR A 351 -14.83 -15.96 -2.14
C TYR A 351 -15.69 -14.69 -2.25
N LYS A 352 -16.66 -14.52 -1.35
CA LYS A 352 -17.56 -13.35 -1.35
C LYS A 352 -16.77 -12.05 -1.19
N LYS A 353 -15.88 -11.98 -0.19
CA LYS A 353 -15.00 -10.83 0.04
C LYS A 353 -14.12 -10.55 -1.17
N TRP A 354 -13.52 -11.58 -1.77
CA TRP A 354 -12.72 -11.40 -2.99
C TRP A 354 -13.54 -10.86 -4.16
N GLN A 355 -14.77 -11.33 -4.38
CA GLN A 355 -15.63 -10.80 -5.43
C GLN A 355 -16.02 -9.33 -5.18
N GLN A 356 -16.27 -8.95 -3.92
CA GLN A 356 -16.55 -7.57 -3.56
C GLN A 356 -15.34 -6.67 -3.77
N LEU A 357 -14.14 -7.08 -3.34
CA LEU A 357 -12.90 -6.34 -3.59
C LEU A 357 -12.64 -6.18 -5.10
N ARG A 358 -12.78 -7.27 -5.87
CA ARG A 358 -12.64 -7.24 -7.33
C ARG A 358 -13.62 -6.26 -7.97
N ALA A 359 -14.89 -6.28 -7.56
CA ALA A 359 -15.90 -5.35 -8.05
C ALA A 359 -15.58 -3.89 -7.68
N PHE A 360 -15.17 -3.65 -6.43
CA PHE A 360 -14.70 -2.35 -5.96
C PHE A 360 -13.53 -1.84 -6.82
N GLN A 361 -12.49 -2.65 -7.01
CA GLN A 361 -11.29 -2.30 -7.78
C GLN A 361 -11.63 -1.96 -9.24
N HIS A 362 -12.51 -2.75 -9.89
CA HIS A 362 -13.02 -2.42 -11.22
C HIS A 362 -13.76 -1.08 -11.25
N ASN A 363 -14.65 -0.85 -10.29
CA ASN A 363 -15.49 0.35 -10.25
C ASN A 363 -14.66 1.62 -9.99
N ILE A 364 -13.76 1.60 -9.00
CA ILE A 364 -12.94 2.75 -8.65
C ILE A 364 -11.94 3.08 -9.75
N CYS A 365 -11.30 2.07 -10.35
CA CYS A 365 -10.38 2.30 -11.45
C CYS A 365 -11.11 2.88 -12.66
N LYS A 366 -12.31 2.38 -12.98
CA LYS A 366 -13.14 2.96 -14.04
C LYS A 366 -13.50 4.42 -13.77
N ALA A 367 -13.90 4.75 -12.54
CA ALA A 367 -14.25 6.13 -12.16
C ALA A 367 -13.05 7.09 -12.24
N CYS A 368 -11.84 6.59 -11.98
CA CYS A 368 -10.60 7.36 -12.05
C CYS A 368 -9.87 7.25 -13.39
N GLY A 369 -10.44 6.59 -14.41
CA GLY A 369 -9.78 6.42 -15.71
C GLY A 369 -8.55 5.48 -15.69
N ILE A 370 -8.31 4.74 -14.61
CA ILE A 370 -7.22 3.77 -14.50
C ILE A 370 -7.59 2.48 -15.24
N LYS A 371 -6.71 2.02 -16.12
CA LYS A 371 -6.94 0.80 -16.89
C LYS A 371 -6.75 -0.43 -16.02
N VAL A 372 -7.78 -1.27 -15.95
CA VAL A 372 -7.73 -2.55 -15.24
C VAL A 372 -7.29 -3.67 -16.19
N ILE A 373 -6.32 -4.46 -15.76
CA ILE A 373 -5.93 -5.71 -16.41
C ILE A 373 -6.28 -6.87 -15.48
N ASP A 374 -7.45 -7.47 -15.75
CA ASP A 374 -7.94 -8.61 -14.99
C ASP A 374 -7.45 -9.93 -15.61
N ILE A 375 -6.46 -10.53 -14.97
CA ILE A 375 -5.89 -11.83 -15.37
C ILE A 375 -6.48 -12.99 -14.59
N SER A 376 -7.32 -12.74 -13.58
CA SER A 376 -7.84 -13.76 -12.67
C SER A 376 -8.52 -14.92 -13.43
N GLU A 377 -9.27 -14.60 -14.48
CA GLU A 377 -9.96 -15.57 -15.33
C GLU A 377 -9.18 -15.93 -16.61
N LYS A 378 -8.11 -15.18 -16.95
CA LYS A 378 -7.35 -15.35 -18.20
C LYS A 378 -6.05 -16.13 -18.05
N CYS A 379 -5.59 -16.33 -16.81
CA CYS A 379 -4.42 -17.13 -16.49
C CYS A 379 -4.66 -18.65 -16.57
N GLY A 380 -5.90 -19.10 -16.80
CA GLY A 380 -6.22 -20.52 -16.94
C GLY A 380 -6.22 -21.31 -15.63
N ILE A 381 -5.96 -20.65 -14.50
CA ILE A 381 -6.07 -21.23 -13.15
C ILE A 381 -7.54 -21.21 -12.73
N ASN A 382 -8.05 -22.35 -12.26
CA ASN A 382 -9.42 -22.52 -11.79
C ASN A 382 -9.52 -23.69 -10.79
N LEU A 383 -10.69 -23.88 -10.16
CA LEU A 383 -10.89 -24.91 -9.12
C LEU A 383 -10.56 -26.36 -9.55
N LYS A 384 -10.53 -26.67 -10.86
CA LYS A 384 -10.20 -28.01 -11.34
C LYS A 384 -8.70 -28.28 -11.38
N ASN A 385 -7.88 -27.25 -11.58
CA ASN A 385 -6.43 -27.37 -11.71
C ASN A 385 -5.66 -26.60 -10.61
N ILE A 386 -6.36 -25.97 -9.67
CA ILE A 386 -5.80 -25.12 -8.62
C ILE A 386 -4.62 -25.76 -7.86
N ARG A 387 -4.68 -27.07 -7.57
CA ARG A 387 -3.61 -27.80 -6.86
C ARG A 387 -2.27 -27.81 -7.61
N GLN A 388 -2.30 -27.65 -8.94
CA GLN A 388 -1.09 -27.54 -9.74
C GLN A 388 -0.40 -26.19 -9.54
N TYR A 389 -1.14 -25.15 -9.20
CA TYR A 389 -0.68 -23.76 -9.24
C TYR A 389 -0.63 -23.08 -7.88
N TYR A 390 -1.32 -23.61 -6.86
CA TYR A 390 -1.39 -23.04 -5.51
C TYR A 390 -1.11 -24.08 -4.43
N TYR A 391 -0.66 -23.60 -3.29
CA TYR A 391 -0.69 -24.36 -2.04
C TYR A 391 -2.05 -24.20 -1.36
N THR A 392 -2.46 -25.20 -0.57
CA THR A 392 -3.66 -25.10 0.27
C THR A 392 -3.47 -23.96 1.30
N ARG A 393 -4.53 -23.21 1.60
CA ARG A 393 -4.53 -22.09 2.57
C ARG A 393 -3.42 -21.05 2.35
N ASN A 394 -3.07 -20.77 1.08
CA ASN A 394 -2.05 -19.81 0.76
C ASN A 394 -2.44 -19.00 -0.48
N VAL A 395 -2.48 -17.68 -0.33
CA VAL A 395 -2.74 -16.74 -1.44
C VAL A 395 -1.60 -16.71 -2.46
N HIS A 396 -0.39 -17.12 -2.07
CA HIS A 396 0.75 -17.16 -2.96
C HIS A 396 0.68 -18.41 -3.87
N PRO A 397 0.67 -18.22 -5.20
CA PRO A 397 0.86 -19.31 -6.13
C PRO A 397 2.23 -20.00 -5.94
N LYS A 398 2.32 -21.22 -6.46
CA LYS A 398 3.60 -21.85 -6.82
C LYS A 398 4.21 -21.10 -8.00
N GLN A 399 5.47 -21.38 -8.33
CA GLN A 399 6.14 -20.73 -9.46
C GLN A 399 5.36 -20.92 -10.77
N GLU A 400 4.80 -22.11 -11.01
CA GLU A 400 3.99 -22.39 -12.20
C GLU A 400 2.74 -21.50 -12.28
N GLY A 401 2.17 -21.11 -11.13
CA GLY A 401 1.03 -20.20 -11.07
C GLY A 401 1.43 -18.76 -11.38
N TYR A 402 2.56 -18.31 -10.83
CA TYR A 402 3.16 -17.03 -11.18
C TYR A 402 3.53 -16.95 -12.67
N ASP A 403 3.99 -18.04 -13.27
CA ASP A 403 4.27 -18.10 -14.71
C ASP A 403 2.99 -17.94 -15.55
N GLN A 404 1.87 -18.51 -15.10
CA GLN A 404 0.57 -18.30 -15.77
C GLN A 404 0.12 -16.84 -15.68
N TRP A 405 0.40 -16.15 -14.58
CA TRP A 405 0.15 -14.72 -14.47
C TRP A 405 0.99 -13.92 -15.46
N ALA A 406 2.30 -14.16 -15.51
CA ALA A 406 3.20 -13.48 -16.45
C ALA A 406 2.76 -13.69 -17.91
N LYS A 407 2.41 -14.93 -18.28
CA LYS A 407 1.91 -15.27 -19.62
C LYS A 407 0.57 -14.58 -19.91
N ALA A 408 -0.37 -14.56 -18.95
CA ALA A 408 -1.64 -13.87 -19.11
C ALA A 408 -1.47 -12.35 -19.27
N LEU A 409 -0.64 -11.73 -18.44
CA LEU A 409 -0.31 -10.31 -18.53
C LEU A 409 0.36 -9.99 -19.87
N SER A 410 1.35 -10.76 -20.30
CA SER A 410 2.08 -10.48 -21.55
C SER A 410 1.17 -10.45 -22.78
N ARG A 411 0.09 -11.24 -22.81
CA ARG A 411 -0.89 -11.27 -23.91
C ARG A 411 -1.71 -9.98 -24.03
N TYR A 412 -1.71 -9.11 -23.02
CA TYR A 412 -2.32 -7.78 -23.12
C TYR A 412 -1.43 -6.74 -23.80
N PHE A 413 -0.13 -7.01 -23.92
CA PHE A 413 0.88 -6.07 -24.40
C PHE A 413 1.63 -6.55 -25.64
N LYS A 414 1.33 -7.76 -26.09
CA LYS A 414 1.66 -8.27 -27.43
C LYS A 414 0.49 -7.95 -28.35
#